data_AF-A0A136PSD9-F1
#
_entry.id   AF-A0A136PSD9-F1
#
_cell.length_a   1.000
_cell.length_b   1.000
_cell.length_c   1.000
_cell.angle_alpha   90.00
_cell.angle_beta   90.00
_cell.angle_gamma   90.00
#
_symmetry.space_group_name_H-M   'P 1'
#
loop_
_entity.id
_entity.type
_entity.pdbx_description
1 polymer ?
#
loop_
_entity_poly.entity_id
_entity_poly.type
_entity_poly.pdbx_seq_one_letter_code
_entity_poly.pdbx_strand_id
1 'polypeptide(L)'
;MDPLLTLAITVAAPAALVTLGYAGLCYVRPFTRCRRCAGTGQTTTRFLRRPRACRRCDRGIHLRVGRRIFAYFHRIRSEATR
;
A
#
# COMPACT_ATOMS: atom_id res chain seq x y z
N MET A 1 38.38 -2.00 14.54
CA MET A 1 37.14 -1.88 13.76
C MET A 1 36.79 -3.27 13.28
N ASP A 2 35.82 -3.91 13.92
CA ASP A 2 35.49 -5.31 13.65
C ASP A 2 34.95 -5.44 12.22
N PRO A 3 35.67 -6.11 11.30
CA PRO A 3 35.33 -6.10 9.88
C PRO A 3 33.94 -6.69 9.60
N LEU A 4 33.47 -7.58 10.46
CA LEU A 4 32.12 -8.16 10.42
C LEU A 4 31.03 -7.11 10.69
N LEU A 5 31.29 -6.18 11.60
CA LEU A 5 30.34 -5.15 12.01
C LEU A 5 30.20 -4.09 10.89
N THR A 6 31.30 -3.76 10.22
CA THR A 6 31.31 -2.89 9.04
C THR A 6 30.56 -3.51 7.86
N LEU A 7 30.74 -4.82 7.62
CA LEU A 7 29.98 -5.55 6.59
C LEU A 7 28.48 -5.61 6.91
N ALA A 8 28.11 -5.84 8.17
CA ALA A 8 26.71 -5.87 8.58
C ALA A 8 26.02 -4.52 8.36
N ILE A 9 26.65 -3.42 8.77
CA ILE A 9 26.08 -2.07 8.62
C ILE A 9 25.95 -1.68 7.14
N THR A 10 26.97 -1.95 6.33
CA THR A 10 26.96 -1.56 4.90
C THR A 10 25.86 -2.27 4.10
N VAL A 11 25.48 -3.49 4.48
CA VAL A 11 24.36 -4.21 3.85
C VAL A 11 23.01 -3.81 4.47
N ALA A 12 22.93 -3.69 5.78
CA ALA A 12 21.68 -3.41 6.48
C ALA A 12 21.17 -1.98 6.27
N ALA A 13 22.06 -0.98 6.23
CA ALA A 13 21.70 0.42 6.08
C ALA A 13 20.90 0.72 4.79
N PRO A 14 21.35 0.34 3.58
CA PRO A 14 20.57 0.58 2.36
C PRO A 14 19.26 -0.22 2.34
N ALA A 15 19.26 -1.44 2.86
CA ALA A 15 18.04 -2.25 2.96
C ALA A 15 16.99 -1.60 3.87
N ALA A 16 17.41 -1.09 5.03
CA ALA A 16 16.55 -0.35 5.95
C ALA A 16 16.04 0.94 5.30
N LEU A 17 16.90 1.70 4.62
CA LEU A 17 16.53 2.94 3.95
C LEU A 17 15.48 2.72 2.85
N VAL A 18 15.65 1.69 2.01
CA VAL A 18 14.67 1.31 0.98
C VAL A 18 13.35 0.87 1.62
N THR A 19 13.41 0.07 2.69
CA THR A 19 12.21 -0.41 3.39
C THR A 19 11.44 0.73 4.03
N LEU A 20 12.13 1.65 4.72
CA LEU A 20 11.54 2.83 5.34
C LEU A 20 11.03 3.82 4.29
N GLY A 21 11.77 4.03 3.19
CA GLY A 21 11.35 4.87 2.07
C GLY A 21 10.07 4.35 1.41
N TYR A 22 9.99 3.04 1.17
CA TYR A 22 8.77 2.40 0.63
C TYR A 22 7.60 2.49 1.62
N ALA A 23 7.85 2.28 2.91
CA ALA A 23 6.84 2.46 3.96
C ALA A 23 6.32 3.91 4.02
N GLY A 24 7.21 4.90 3.92
CA GLY A 24 6.86 6.31 3.82
C GLY A 24 6.03 6.63 2.58
N LEU A 25 6.42 6.09 1.41
CA LEU A 25 5.64 6.21 0.17
C LEU A 25 4.24 5.58 0.27
N CYS A 26 4.13 4.48 1.01
CA CYS A 26 2.83 3.86 1.33
C CYS A 26 1.99 4.73 2.26
N TYR A 27 2.61 5.48 3.17
CA TYR A 27 1.93 6.41 4.08
C TYR A 27 1.42 7.66 3.36
N VAL A 28 2.25 8.29 2.52
CA VAL A 28 1.93 9.54 1.81
C VAL A 28 0.85 9.32 0.73
N ARG A 29 0.91 8.20 -0.02
CA ARG A 29 -0.09 7.89 -1.07
C ARG A 29 -0.76 6.54 -0.79
N PRO A 30 -1.68 6.47 0.17
CA PRO A 30 -2.33 5.22 0.57
C PRO A 30 -3.35 4.73 -0.48
N PHE A 31 -3.79 5.61 -1.38
CA PHE A 31 -4.77 5.29 -2.41
C PHE A 31 -4.08 5.12 -3.76
N THR A 32 -4.24 3.93 -4.33
CA THR A 32 -3.87 3.64 -5.72
C THR A 32 -5.13 3.65 -6.55
N ARG A 33 -5.15 4.44 -7.64
CA ARG A 33 -6.27 4.40 -8.59
C ARG A 33 -6.31 3.02 -9.22
N CYS A 34 -7.50 2.44 -9.31
CA CYS A 34 -7.64 1.18 -10.01
C CYS A 34 -7.40 1.40 -11.50
N ARG A 35 -6.49 0.61 -12.09
CA ARG A 35 -6.14 0.71 -13.52
C ARG A 35 -7.31 0.42 -14.46
N ARG A 36 -8.33 -0.32 -13.98
CA ARG A 36 -9.51 -0.69 -14.79
C ARG A 36 -10.55 0.43 -14.89
N CYS A 37 -10.78 1.12 -13.77
CA CYS A 37 -11.76 2.19 -13.65
C CYS A 37 -11.07 3.59 -13.70
N ALA A 38 -9.75 3.68 -13.87
CA ALA A 38 -8.95 4.91 -13.88
C ALA A 38 -9.18 5.86 -12.67
N GLY A 39 -9.80 5.39 -11.58
CA GLY A 39 -10.19 6.21 -10.44
C GLY A 39 -11.66 6.67 -10.42
N THR A 40 -12.47 6.38 -11.43
CA THR A 40 -13.87 6.84 -11.51
C THR A 40 -14.84 5.98 -10.71
N GLY A 41 -14.45 4.76 -10.32
CA GLY A 41 -15.33 3.78 -9.65
C GLY A 41 -16.38 3.15 -10.56
N GLN A 42 -16.56 3.67 -11.77
CA GLN A 42 -17.55 3.22 -12.73
C GLN A 42 -16.86 2.86 -14.04
N THR A 43 -17.19 1.70 -14.59
CA THR A 43 -16.78 1.31 -15.93
C THR A 43 -17.95 1.53 -16.88
N THR A 44 -17.77 2.44 -17.84
CA THR A 44 -18.73 2.64 -18.93
C THR A 44 -18.43 1.62 -20.03
N THR A 45 -19.30 0.63 -20.20
CA THR A 45 -19.18 -0.27 -21.36
C THR A 45 -19.64 0.48 -22.61
N ARG A 46 -18.82 0.53 -23.66
CA ARG A 46 -19.13 1.26 -24.91
C ARG A 46 -20.48 0.86 -25.54
N PHE A 47 -20.91 -0.39 -25.32
CA PHE A 47 -22.15 -0.96 -25.86
C PHE A 47 -23.41 -0.67 -25.03
N LEU A 48 -23.30 -0.66 -23.70
CA LEU A 48 -24.39 -0.31 -22.81
C LEU A 48 -23.94 0.94 -22.09
N ARG A 49 -24.42 2.12 -22.51
CA ARG A 49 -24.20 3.44 -21.87
C ARG A 49 -24.74 3.52 -20.42
N ARG A 50 -24.81 2.39 -19.71
CA ARG A 50 -25.15 2.30 -18.30
C ARG A 50 -23.84 2.29 -17.50
N PRO A 51 -23.63 3.25 -16.58
CA PRO A 51 -22.51 3.18 -15.65
C PRO A 51 -22.69 1.91 -14.80
N ARG A 52 -21.73 0.99 -14.88
CA ARG A 52 -21.68 -0.16 -13.98
C ARG A 52 -20.56 0.05 -12.99
N ALA A 53 -20.85 -0.21 -11.72
CA ALA A 53 -19.85 -0.22 -10.67
C ALA A 53 -18.72 -1.17 -11.07
N CYS A 54 -17.49 -0.70 -10.96
CA CYS A 54 -16.36 -1.53 -11.34
C CYS A 54 -16.25 -2.70 -10.36
N ARG A 55 -16.48 -3.93 -10.85
CA ARG A 55 -16.49 -5.16 -10.05
C ARG A 55 -15.24 -5.42 -9.20
N ARG A 56 -14.13 -4.72 -9.47
CA ARG A 56 -12.88 -4.88 -8.73
C ARG A 56 -12.66 -3.80 -7.67
N CYS A 57 -13.00 -2.54 -7.99
CA CYS A 57 -12.66 -1.37 -7.17
C CYS A 57 -13.85 -0.85 -6.37
N ASP A 58 -15.09 -1.00 -6.88
CA ASP A 58 -16.38 -0.47 -6.43
C ASP A 58 -16.42 1.06 -6.22
N ARG A 59 -15.43 1.62 -5.51
CA ARG A 59 -15.23 3.06 -5.24
C ARG A 59 -14.14 3.75 -6.07
N GLY A 60 -13.50 3.08 -7.03
CA GLY A 60 -12.48 3.72 -7.89
C GLY A 60 -11.04 3.63 -7.38
N ILE A 61 -10.87 3.34 -6.09
CA ILE A 61 -9.60 3.38 -5.39
C ILE A 61 -9.34 2.05 -4.68
N HIS A 62 -8.08 1.63 -4.68
CA HIS A 62 -7.59 0.53 -3.87
C HIS A 62 -6.65 1.05 -2.79
N LEU A 63 -6.83 0.57 -1.57
CA LEU A 63 -5.86 0.75 -0.50
C LEU A 63 -4.55 0.02 -0.85
N ARG A 64 -3.42 0.72 -0.75
CA ARG A 64 -2.10 0.08 -0.82
C ARG A 64 -1.90 -0.89 0.35
N VAL A 65 -1.10 -1.92 0.11
CA VAL A 65 -0.77 -2.98 1.08
C VAL A 65 -0.23 -2.40 2.39
N GLY A 66 0.60 -1.35 2.33
CA GLY A 66 1.16 -0.72 3.53
C GLY A 66 0.12 -0.19 4.52
N ARG A 67 -0.98 0.42 4.02
CA ARG A 67 -2.08 0.88 4.89
C ARG A 67 -2.84 -0.30 5.49
N ARG A 68 -3.00 -1.40 4.75
CA ARG A 68 -3.62 -2.63 5.24
C ARG A 68 -2.80 -3.24 6.37
N ILE A 69 -1.48 -3.28 6.22
CA ILE A 69 -0.54 -3.76 7.24
C ILE A 69 -0.59 -2.86 8.48
N PHE A 70 -0.54 -1.54 8.32
CA PHE A 70 -0.64 -0.63 9.47
C PHE A 70 -1.96 -0.77 10.22
N ALA A 71 -3.08 -0.86 9.51
CA ALA A 71 -4.39 -1.10 10.13
C ALA A 71 -4.44 -2.45 10.84
N TYR A 72 -3.80 -3.48 10.28
CA TYR A 72 -3.69 -4.80 10.90
C TYR A 72 -2.84 -4.77 12.17
N PHE A 73 -1.66 -4.14 12.14
CA PHE A 73 -0.83 -3.94 13.33
C PHE A 73 -1.54 -3.13 14.41
N HIS A 74 -2.28 -2.09 14.02
CA HIS A 74 -3.06 -1.30 14.97
C HIS A 74 -4.16 -2.13 15.62
N ARG A 75 -4.81 -3.04 14.88
CA ARG A 75 -5.78 -3.99 15.45
C ARG A 75 -5.12 -4.95 16.44
N ILE A 76 -4.01 -5.58 16.06
CA ILE A 76 -3.24 -6.46 16.96
C ILE A 76 -2.83 -5.72 18.23
N ARG A 77 -2.33 -4.49 18.09
CA ARG A 77 -1.94 -3.65 19.23
C ARG A 77 -3.13 -3.36 20.15
N SER A 78 -4.29 -3.02 19.58
CA SER A 78 -5.49 -2.74 20.38
C SER A 78 -6.04 -3.98 21.10
N GLU A 79 -5.91 -5.16 20.50
CA GLU A 79 -6.29 -6.44 21.11
C GLU A 79 -5.34 -6.81 22.25
N ALA A 80 -4.03 -6.58 22.09
CA ALA A 80 -3.04 -6.84 23.13
C ALA A 80 -3.16 -5.91 24.35
N THR A 81 -3.78 -4.74 24.18
CA THR A 81 -4.03 -3.78 25.26
C THR A 81 -5.37 -3.97 25.98
N ARG A 82 -6.18 -4.97 25.59
CA ARG A 82 -7.53 -5.21 26.13
C ARG A 82 -7.57 -6.41 27.07
#